data_AF-A0A7J7LG52-F1
#
_entry.id   AF-A0A7J7LG52-F1
#
_cell.length_a   1.000
_cell.length_b   1.000
_cell.length_c   1.000
_cell.angle_alpha   90.00
_cell.angle_beta   90.00
_cell.angle_gamma   90.00
#
_symmetry.space_group_name_H-M   'P 1'
#
loop_
_entity.id
_entity.type
_entity.pdbx_description
1 polymer ?
#
loop_
_entity_poly.entity_id
_entity_poly.type
_entity_poly.pdbx_seq_one_letter_code
_entity_poly.pdbx_strand_id
1 'polypeptide(L)'
;MESKLLLLTCALPLTSSTSQFKLKPSSSSRAVVVVLKCKNKEYLSGLPKEYYDDEWQAEQREKTKELHRRREEEDEEEERKVEEYREIGTRLKDYPEEDVRKARKLISSFIRSAEQVEEKIEEAAEKGELTEIVLMVIWNRLDLARRDDEKDVIRSLDLLYRRIETEILKREATPAMRLLNDLLNLHDGFDEEGWIKQCRKRMAHTFPREDPFSILVPAGFDLDTHQGQLRLPPEVDDALLRVDFVREVDALLQEVRFEQDEVKSAEGYDPESVASRMKQQEKQRTIRHVEALLELAVTLKW
;
A
#
# COMPACT_ATOMS: atom_id res chain seq x y z
N MET A 1 -26.53 35.62 -18.57
CA MET A 1 -25.48 36.29 -17.77
C MET A 1 -24.73 35.19 -17.04
N GLU A 2 -24.04 34.34 -17.79
CA GLU A 2 -22.60 34.40 -18.12
C GLU A 2 -21.70 33.99 -16.95
N SER A 3 -21.33 32.70 -16.98
CA SER A 3 -20.28 32.05 -16.21
C SER A 3 -18.92 32.32 -16.86
N LYS A 4 -17.94 32.78 -16.06
CA LYS A 4 -16.54 32.88 -16.50
C LYS A 4 -15.73 31.73 -15.91
N LEU A 5 -15.44 30.77 -16.79
CA LEU A 5 -14.39 29.77 -16.67
C LEU A 5 -13.04 30.47 -16.82
N LEU A 6 -12.12 30.29 -15.86
CA LEU A 6 -10.70 30.64 -16.04
C LEU A 6 -9.89 29.35 -16.13
N LEU A 7 -9.69 28.91 -17.37
CA LEU A 7 -8.65 27.97 -17.77
C LEU A 7 -7.33 28.75 -17.85
N LEU A 8 -6.38 28.47 -16.96
CA LEU A 8 -5.00 28.93 -17.06
C LEU A 8 -4.19 27.86 -17.78
N THR A 9 -4.15 27.97 -19.10
CA THR A 9 -3.24 27.26 -19.99
C THR A 9 -2.09 28.22 -20.33
N CYS A 10 -0.91 28.03 -19.76
CA CYS A 10 0.29 28.76 -20.20
C CYS A 10 1.20 27.83 -21.00
N ALA A 11 1.08 27.93 -22.33
CA ALA A 11 2.07 27.42 -23.27
C ALA A 11 3.22 28.44 -23.40
N LEU A 12 4.45 27.98 -23.22
CA LEU A 12 5.68 28.71 -23.55
C LEU A 12 5.95 28.61 -25.06
N PRO A 13 6.29 29.71 -25.76
CA PRO A 13 7.08 29.63 -26.97
C PRO A 13 8.53 30.01 -26.69
N LEU A 14 9.44 29.06 -26.97
CA LEU A 14 10.83 29.36 -27.25
C LEU A 14 10.92 30.24 -28.49
N THR A 15 11.61 31.38 -28.41
CA THR A 15 12.33 31.93 -29.56
C THR A 15 13.64 32.58 -29.11
N SER A 16 14.73 31.90 -29.45
CA SER A 16 16.08 32.44 -29.57
C SER A 16 16.18 33.37 -30.77
N SER A 17 16.77 34.55 -30.61
CA SER A 17 17.23 35.36 -31.75
C SER A 17 18.47 36.17 -31.39
N THR A 18 19.57 35.71 -31.97
CA THR A 18 20.88 36.33 -32.03
C THR A 18 20.85 37.45 -33.06
N SER A 19 21.33 38.65 -32.72
CA SER A 19 21.66 39.68 -33.70
C SER A 19 22.94 40.41 -33.30
N GLN A 20 23.98 40.12 -34.07
CA GLN A 20 25.30 40.73 -34.00
C GLN A 20 25.26 42.13 -34.65
N PHE A 21 25.73 43.16 -33.95
CA PHE A 21 26.14 44.41 -34.59
C PHE A 21 27.65 44.60 -34.43
N LYS A 22 28.35 44.48 -35.57
CA LYS A 22 29.75 44.84 -35.76
C LYS A 22 29.87 46.36 -35.85
N LEU A 23 30.77 46.96 -35.07
CA LEU A 23 31.43 48.22 -35.43
C LEU A 23 32.94 48.11 -35.13
N LYS A 24 33.73 48.37 -36.17
CA LYS A 24 35.21 48.43 -36.17
C LYS A 24 35.72 49.55 -35.25
N PRO A 25 36.88 49.38 -34.60
CA PRO A 25 37.67 50.51 -34.14
C PRO A 25 38.77 50.85 -35.16
N SER A 26 38.87 52.13 -35.53
CA SER A 26 40.06 52.67 -36.19
C SER A 26 40.58 53.87 -35.40
N SER A 27 41.90 53.99 -35.41
CA SER A 27 42.75 55.11 -35.00
C SER A 27 42.96 55.35 -33.50
N SER A 28 44.09 54.83 -33.02
CA SER A 28 45.22 55.62 -32.52
C SER A 28 44.89 56.97 -31.87
N SER A 29 45.02 57.05 -30.55
CA SER A 29 45.54 58.25 -29.87
C SER A 29 46.14 57.88 -28.51
N ARG A 30 47.46 58.07 -28.44
CA ARG A 30 48.36 58.29 -27.29
C ARG A 30 47.82 57.98 -25.88
N ALA A 31 48.49 57.02 -25.25
CA ALA A 31 48.47 56.84 -23.80
C ALA A 31 48.96 58.10 -23.08
N VAL A 32 48.07 58.73 -22.31
CA VAL A 32 48.43 59.68 -21.26
C VAL A 32 48.26 58.94 -19.95
N VAL A 33 49.38 58.58 -19.33
CA VAL A 33 49.43 58.10 -17.95
C VAL A 33 49.11 59.30 -17.07
N VAL A 34 47.85 59.43 -16.64
CA VAL A 34 47.47 60.34 -15.56
C VAL A 34 47.68 59.58 -14.25
N VAL A 35 48.80 59.88 -13.58
CA VAL A 35 49.00 59.54 -12.17
C VAL A 35 48.01 60.36 -11.35
N LEU A 36 46.85 59.78 -11.03
CA LEU A 36 45.88 60.37 -10.12
C LEU A 36 46.32 60.12 -8.68
N LYS A 37 47.02 61.13 -8.16
CA LYS A 37 47.37 61.32 -6.76
C LYS A 37 46.09 61.41 -5.94
N CYS A 38 45.91 60.50 -4.98
CA CYS A 38 44.82 60.53 -4.02
C CYS A 38 44.74 61.89 -3.31
N LYS A 39 43.57 62.52 -3.35
CA LYS A 39 42.86 63.18 -2.22
C LYS A 39 41.75 64.07 -2.76
N ASN A 40 40.56 63.50 -2.88
CA ASN A 40 39.30 64.10 -2.45
C ASN A 40 38.23 63.05 -2.67
N LYS A 41 37.65 62.54 -1.57
CA LYS A 41 36.40 61.78 -1.63
C LYS A 41 35.31 62.79 -2.02
N GLU A 42 35.12 62.99 -3.32
CA GLU A 42 33.90 63.59 -3.83
C GLU A 42 32.77 62.63 -3.46
N TYR A 43 32.03 62.98 -2.42
CA TYR A 43 30.76 62.35 -2.11
C TYR A 43 29.89 62.49 -3.36
N LEU A 44 29.58 61.37 -4.02
CA LEU A 44 28.56 61.32 -5.07
C LEU A 44 27.28 61.92 -4.49
N SER A 45 26.95 63.13 -4.95
CA SER A 45 25.82 63.93 -4.47
C SER A 45 24.52 63.17 -4.74
N GLY A 46 23.95 62.57 -3.68
CA GLY A 46 22.67 61.86 -3.74
C GLY A 46 22.63 60.53 -2.98
N LEU A 47 23.78 59.98 -2.54
CA LEU A 47 23.80 58.78 -1.71
C LEU A 47 23.76 59.11 -0.21
N PRO A 48 23.00 58.34 0.60
CA PRO A 48 22.97 58.48 2.07
C PRO A 48 24.37 58.44 2.68
N LYS A 49 24.58 59.18 3.78
CA LYS A 49 25.91 59.33 4.42
C LYS A 49 26.46 57.97 4.91
N GLU A 50 25.56 57.08 5.31
CA GLU A 50 25.83 55.72 5.75
C GLU A 50 26.48 54.86 4.65
N TYR A 51 26.30 55.22 3.37
CA TYR A 51 26.92 54.50 2.26
C TYR A 51 28.46 54.60 2.25
N TYR A 52 29.04 55.62 2.90
CA TYR A 52 30.49 55.80 2.98
C TYR A 52 31.10 55.25 4.26
N ASP A 53 30.29 54.71 5.16
CA ASP A 53 30.75 54.05 6.38
C ASP A 53 31.15 52.61 6.02
N ASP A 54 32.44 52.32 6.14
CA ASP A 54 33.00 51.01 5.78
C ASP A 54 32.36 49.86 6.59
N GLU A 55 31.94 50.14 7.84
CA GLU A 55 31.21 49.21 8.71
C GLU A 55 29.79 48.94 8.19
N TRP A 56 29.09 49.98 7.73
CA TRP A 56 27.75 49.84 7.15
C TRP A 56 27.81 49.06 5.83
N GLN A 57 28.80 49.33 4.98
CA GLN A 57 29.00 48.56 3.74
C GLN A 57 29.34 47.09 4.03
N ALA A 58 30.15 46.82 5.07
CA ALA A 58 30.46 45.46 5.51
C ALA A 58 29.21 44.74 6.01
N GLU A 59 28.37 45.42 6.80
CA GLU A 59 27.11 44.87 7.30
C GLU A 59 26.12 44.55 6.16
N GLN A 60 26.04 45.39 5.12
CA GLN A 60 25.23 45.09 3.92
C GLN A 60 25.75 43.88 3.14
N ARG A 61 27.07 43.73 3.02
CA ARG A 61 27.68 42.54 2.39
C ARG A 61 27.42 41.28 3.19
N GLU A 62 27.53 41.34 4.52
CA GLU A 62 27.20 40.23 5.40
C GLU A 62 25.70 39.88 5.32
N LYS A 63 24.79 40.85 5.34
CA LYS A 63 23.34 40.62 5.13
C LYS A 63 23.04 39.95 3.79
N THR A 64 23.75 40.35 2.73
CA THR A 64 23.60 39.73 1.40
C THR A 64 24.10 38.29 1.39
N LYS A 65 25.24 38.01 2.03
CA LYS A 65 25.78 36.65 2.17
C LYS A 65 24.87 35.76 3.02
N GLU A 66 24.35 36.28 4.12
CA GLU A 66 23.43 35.55 5.00
C GLU A 66 22.13 35.19 4.28
N LEU A 67 21.60 36.12 3.48
CA LEU A 67 20.43 35.87 2.64
C LEU A 67 20.73 34.81 1.57
N HIS A 68 21.89 34.87 0.92
CA HIS A 68 22.33 33.84 -0.03
C HIS A 68 22.50 32.48 0.63
N ARG A 69 23.13 32.41 1.80
CA ARG A 69 23.28 31.16 2.56
C ARG A 69 21.92 30.58 2.92
N ARG A 70 20.98 31.42 3.36
CA ARG A 70 19.62 30.98 3.66
C ARG A 70 18.88 30.46 2.42
N ARG A 71 19.06 31.09 1.26
CA ARG A 71 18.52 30.58 -0.01
C ARG A 71 19.15 29.25 -0.40
N GLU A 72 20.46 29.11 -0.26
CA GLU A 72 21.16 27.84 -0.51
C GLU A 72 20.66 26.74 0.42
N GLU A 73 20.48 27.02 1.72
CA GLU A 73 19.90 26.08 2.69
C GLU A 73 18.44 25.71 2.32
N GLU A 74 17.61 26.68 1.92
CA GLU A 74 16.24 26.45 1.46
C GLU A 74 16.21 25.62 0.16
N ASP A 75 17.08 25.93 -0.80
CA ASP A 75 17.24 25.21 -2.07
C ASP A 75 17.71 23.76 -1.82
N GLU A 76 18.66 23.53 -0.91
CA GLU A 76 19.13 22.19 -0.51
C GLU A 76 18.03 21.36 0.17
N GLU A 77 17.17 21.99 0.98
CA GLU A 77 16.01 21.33 1.59
C GLU A 77 14.95 20.97 0.54
N GLU A 78 14.72 21.86 -0.43
CA GLU A 78 13.83 21.59 -1.58
C GLU A 78 14.39 20.47 -2.47
N GLU A 79 15.67 20.49 -2.79
CA GLU A 79 16.34 19.43 -3.55
C GLU A 79 16.24 18.08 -2.85
N ARG A 80 16.43 18.06 -1.51
CA ARG A 80 16.27 16.84 -0.71
C ARG A 80 14.85 16.30 -0.81
N LYS A 81 13.83 17.15 -0.66
CA LYS A 81 12.44 16.74 -0.83
C LYS A 81 12.19 16.18 -2.23
N VAL A 82 12.63 16.88 -3.27
CA VAL A 82 12.46 16.47 -4.68
C VAL A 82 13.10 15.11 -4.95
N GLU A 83 14.32 14.87 -4.45
CA GLU A 83 15.01 13.59 -4.63
C GLU A 83 14.27 12.45 -3.92
N GLU A 84 13.71 12.69 -2.74
CA GLU A 84 12.91 11.67 -2.05
C GLU A 84 11.58 11.34 -2.79
N TYR A 85 10.88 12.34 -3.34
CA TYR A 85 9.70 12.10 -4.19
C TYR A 85 10.08 11.32 -5.47
N ARG A 86 11.25 11.64 -6.03
CA ARG A 86 11.79 10.95 -7.20
C ARG A 86 12.11 9.49 -6.87
N GLU A 87 12.70 9.21 -5.72
CA GLU A 87 13.00 7.85 -5.25
C GLU A 87 11.73 7.00 -5.23
N ILE A 88 10.65 7.50 -4.61
CA ILE A 88 9.35 6.82 -4.55
C ILE A 88 8.79 6.55 -5.96
N GLY A 89 8.89 7.52 -6.87
CA GLY A 89 8.45 7.37 -8.24
C GLY A 89 9.23 6.30 -9.02
N THR A 90 10.47 6.01 -8.63
CA THR A 90 11.32 5.01 -9.29
C THR A 90 11.12 3.58 -8.80
N ARG A 91 10.57 3.35 -7.60
CA ARG A 91 10.43 2.00 -6.99
C ARG A 91 9.61 1.00 -7.82
N LEU A 92 8.69 1.50 -8.66
CA LEU A 92 7.85 0.66 -9.52
C LEU A 92 8.41 0.48 -10.94
N LYS A 93 9.60 1.01 -11.25
CA LYS A 93 10.21 0.90 -12.58
C LYS A 93 10.70 -0.51 -12.92
N ASP A 94 10.98 -1.33 -11.91
CA ASP A 94 11.50 -2.69 -12.10
C ASP A 94 10.39 -3.70 -12.46
N TYR A 95 9.13 -3.30 -12.39
CA TYR A 95 7.97 -4.13 -12.71
C TYR A 95 7.46 -3.89 -14.14
N PRO A 96 6.78 -4.86 -14.77
CA PRO A 96 6.16 -4.68 -16.08
C PRO A 96 5.22 -3.46 -16.11
N GLU A 97 5.50 -2.51 -17.02
CA GLU A 97 4.74 -1.26 -17.09
C GLU A 97 3.24 -1.47 -17.35
N GLU A 98 2.89 -2.52 -18.10
CA GLU A 98 1.51 -2.85 -18.41
C GLU A 98 0.72 -3.22 -17.15
N ASP A 99 1.32 -3.99 -16.26
CA ASP A 99 0.66 -4.48 -15.04
C ASP A 99 0.58 -3.36 -14.00
N VAL A 100 1.62 -2.53 -13.89
CA VAL A 100 1.58 -1.30 -13.08
C VAL A 100 0.48 -0.36 -13.59
N ARG A 101 0.32 -0.21 -14.92
CA ARG A 101 -0.73 0.64 -15.51
C ARG A 101 -2.12 0.09 -15.25
N LYS A 102 -2.32 -1.23 -15.39
CA LYS A 102 -3.58 -1.91 -15.04
C LYS A 102 -3.91 -1.73 -13.56
N ALA A 103 -2.95 -1.99 -12.66
CA ALA A 103 -3.10 -1.81 -11.23
C ALA A 103 -3.48 -0.37 -10.86
N ARG A 104 -2.81 0.64 -11.43
CA ARG A 104 -3.16 2.06 -11.24
C ARG A 104 -4.60 2.36 -11.67
N LYS A 105 -5.06 1.77 -12.78
CA LYS A 105 -6.42 1.94 -13.30
C LYS A 105 -7.45 1.28 -12.38
N LEU A 106 -7.16 0.09 -11.85
CA LEU A 106 -8.01 -0.62 -10.90
C LEU A 106 -8.19 0.16 -9.60
N ILE A 107 -7.08 0.62 -9.00
CA ILE A 107 -7.13 1.42 -7.76
C ILE A 107 -7.92 2.71 -7.98
N SER A 108 -7.70 3.40 -9.10
CA SER A 108 -8.49 4.59 -9.45
C SER A 108 -9.98 4.26 -9.65
N SER A 109 -10.31 3.08 -10.17
CA SER A 109 -11.70 2.60 -10.27
C SER A 109 -12.31 2.37 -8.88
N PHE A 110 -11.60 1.71 -7.96
CA PHE A 110 -12.05 1.48 -6.59
C PHE A 110 -12.35 2.79 -5.85
N ILE A 111 -11.40 3.73 -5.88
CA ILE A 111 -11.56 5.05 -5.24
C ILE A 111 -12.77 5.78 -5.81
N ARG A 112 -12.99 5.71 -7.13
CA ARG A 112 -14.15 6.36 -7.78
C ARG A 112 -15.48 5.69 -7.45
N SER A 113 -15.47 4.42 -7.08
CA SER A 113 -16.68 3.62 -6.87
C SER A 113 -17.30 3.81 -5.48
N ALA A 114 -16.58 4.43 -4.55
CA ALA A 114 -17.02 4.84 -3.21
C ALA A 114 -17.88 3.78 -2.49
N GLU A 115 -19.20 3.82 -2.64
CA GLU A 115 -20.16 2.91 -2.00
C GLU A 115 -20.09 1.47 -2.54
N GLN A 116 -19.75 1.28 -3.82
CA GLN A 116 -19.65 -0.03 -4.48
C GLN A 116 -18.22 -0.59 -4.49
N VAL A 117 -17.34 -0.06 -3.62
CA VAL A 117 -15.94 -0.47 -3.61
C VAL A 117 -15.77 -1.94 -3.21
N GLU A 118 -16.57 -2.42 -2.27
CA GLU A 118 -16.55 -3.81 -1.80
C GLU A 118 -16.89 -4.82 -2.90
N GLU A 119 -18.03 -4.63 -3.56
CA GLU A 119 -18.48 -5.47 -4.67
C GLU A 119 -17.46 -5.49 -5.81
N LYS A 120 -16.86 -4.34 -6.14
CA LYS A 120 -15.82 -4.29 -7.18
C LYS A 120 -14.52 -4.95 -6.77
N ILE A 121 -14.15 -4.91 -5.49
CA ILE A 121 -12.97 -5.65 -5.00
C ILE A 121 -13.26 -7.13 -5.16
N GLU A 122 -14.43 -7.62 -4.78
CA GLU A 122 -14.83 -9.03 -4.94
C GLU A 122 -14.86 -9.45 -6.42
N GLU A 123 -15.41 -8.66 -7.33
CA GLU A 123 -15.39 -8.95 -8.77
C GLU A 123 -13.97 -8.96 -9.36
N ALA A 124 -13.15 -7.97 -9.01
CA ALA A 124 -11.77 -7.86 -9.48
C ALA A 124 -10.94 -9.01 -8.91
N ALA A 125 -11.28 -9.43 -7.70
CA ALA A 125 -10.81 -10.65 -7.15
C ALA A 125 -11.22 -11.78 -8.11
N GLU A 126 -12.50 -12.06 -8.33
CA GLU A 126 -12.94 -13.26 -9.09
C GLU A 126 -12.27 -13.40 -10.46
N LYS A 127 -11.96 -12.26 -11.10
CA LYS A 127 -11.24 -12.17 -12.38
C LYS A 127 -9.72 -12.44 -12.30
N GLY A 128 -9.15 -12.54 -11.10
CA GLY A 128 -7.72 -12.71 -10.83
C GLY A 128 -6.89 -11.44 -11.03
N GLU A 129 -7.52 -10.26 -10.95
CA GLU A 129 -6.84 -8.98 -11.23
C GLU A 129 -6.17 -8.37 -9.98
N LEU A 130 -6.57 -8.83 -8.78
CA LEU A 130 -5.91 -8.46 -7.52
C LEU A 130 -4.59 -9.24 -7.40
N THR A 131 -3.50 -8.56 -7.73
CA THR A 131 -2.13 -9.09 -7.64
C THR A 131 -1.33 -8.29 -6.63
N GLU A 132 -0.18 -8.82 -6.20
CA GLU A 132 0.76 -8.13 -5.31
C GLU A 132 1.17 -6.74 -5.85
N ILE A 133 1.24 -6.57 -7.18
CA ILE A 133 1.53 -5.27 -7.81
C ILE A 133 0.47 -4.21 -7.44
N VAL A 134 -0.79 -4.62 -7.24
CA VAL A 134 -1.86 -3.71 -6.78
C VAL A 134 -1.54 -3.17 -5.38
N LEU A 135 -1.13 -4.06 -4.45
CA LEU A 135 -0.72 -3.66 -3.10
C LEU A 135 0.48 -2.70 -3.15
N MET A 136 1.47 -2.98 -3.99
CA MET A 136 2.65 -2.12 -4.15
C MET A 136 2.30 -0.72 -4.68
N VAL A 137 1.34 -0.62 -5.61
CA VAL A 137 0.88 0.69 -6.12
C VAL A 137 0.11 1.46 -5.04
N ILE A 138 -0.70 0.79 -4.20
CA ILE A 138 -1.37 1.43 -3.06
C ILE A 138 -0.34 1.91 -2.04
N TRP A 139 0.65 1.07 -1.73
CA TRP A 139 1.73 1.39 -0.80
C TRP A 139 2.52 2.62 -1.23
N ASN A 140 2.84 2.71 -2.54
CA ASN A 140 3.51 3.88 -3.10
C ASN A 140 2.67 5.17 -2.94
N ARG A 141 1.35 5.11 -3.23
CA ARG A 141 0.43 6.24 -3.02
C ARG A 141 0.30 6.62 -1.55
N LEU A 142 0.37 5.63 -0.66
CA LEU A 142 0.28 5.82 0.79
C LEU A 142 1.55 6.50 1.34
N ASP A 143 2.74 6.16 0.83
CA ASP A 143 4.01 6.82 1.16
C ASP A 143 4.00 8.30 0.73
N LEU A 144 3.46 8.60 -0.45
CA LEU A 144 3.23 9.99 -0.89
C LEU A 144 2.26 10.73 0.04
N ALA A 145 1.10 10.15 0.33
CA ALA A 145 0.09 10.77 1.21
C ALA A 145 0.62 11.03 2.63
N ARG A 146 1.52 10.17 3.14
CA ARG A 146 2.19 10.37 4.44
C ARG A 146 3.11 11.58 4.44
N ARG A 147 3.80 11.84 3.34
CA ARG A 147 4.70 13.00 3.17
C ARG A 147 3.93 14.30 3.02
N ASP A 148 2.78 14.23 2.35
CA ASP A 148 1.89 15.37 2.15
C ASP A 148 0.97 15.64 3.37
N ASP A 149 1.10 14.85 4.46
CA ASP A 149 0.26 14.87 5.70
C ASP A 149 -1.25 14.79 5.43
N GLU A 150 -1.65 14.06 4.39
CA GLU A 150 -3.04 13.89 3.98
C GLU A 150 -3.75 12.79 4.79
N LYS A 151 -4.09 13.07 6.05
CA LYS A 151 -4.64 12.08 7.01
C LYS A 151 -5.84 11.29 6.52
N ASP A 152 -6.75 11.92 5.77
CA ASP A 152 -7.94 11.24 5.24
C ASP A 152 -7.60 10.32 4.06
N VAL A 153 -6.62 10.68 3.25
CA VAL A 153 -6.10 9.84 2.16
C VAL A 153 -5.33 8.66 2.73
N ILE A 154 -4.50 8.88 3.75
CA ILE A 154 -3.79 7.81 4.46
C ILE A 154 -4.81 6.80 5.03
N ARG A 155 -5.87 7.26 5.71
CA ARG A 155 -6.89 6.37 6.27
C ARG A 155 -7.63 5.57 5.20
N SER A 156 -8.07 6.23 4.13
CA SER A 156 -8.81 5.56 3.05
C SER A 156 -7.96 4.58 2.25
N LEU A 157 -6.69 4.91 1.98
CA LEU A 157 -5.75 4.00 1.33
C LEU A 157 -5.36 2.82 2.23
N ASP A 158 -5.21 3.02 3.55
CA ASP A 158 -4.93 1.93 4.50
C ASP A 158 -6.09 0.92 4.57
N LEU A 159 -7.32 1.42 4.61
CA LEU A 159 -8.52 0.56 4.56
C LEU A 159 -8.58 -0.22 3.24
N LEU A 160 -8.31 0.45 2.11
CA LEU A 160 -8.28 -0.18 0.80
C LEU A 160 -7.17 -1.24 0.70
N TYR A 161 -5.98 -0.92 1.20
CA TYR A 161 -4.83 -1.83 1.25
C TYR A 161 -5.21 -3.10 2.01
N ARG A 162 -5.67 -2.96 3.26
CA ARG A 162 -6.05 -4.11 4.10
C ARG A 162 -7.14 -4.94 3.46
N ARG A 163 -8.16 -4.30 2.88
CA ARG A 163 -9.25 -5.03 2.25
C ARG A 163 -8.77 -5.85 1.05
N ILE A 164 -7.95 -5.27 0.18
CA ILE A 164 -7.38 -5.98 -0.97
C ILE A 164 -6.43 -7.08 -0.52
N GLU A 165 -5.59 -6.83 0.48
CA GLU A 165 -4.69 -7.82 1.08
C GLU A 165 -5.47 -9.02 1.62
N THR A 166 -6.55 -8.79 2.39
CA THR A 166 -7.40 -9.89 2.86
C THR A 166 -8.02 -10.69 1.72
N GLU A 167 -8.36 -10.03 0.61
CA GLU A 167 -8.99 -10.71 -0.52
C GLU A 167 -7.98 -11.54 -1.34
N ILE A 168 -6.73 -11.08 -1.44
CA ILE A 168 -5.62 -11.87 -1.98
C ILE A 168 -5.37 -13.08 -1.09
N LEU A 169 -5.23 -12.88 0.23
CA LEU A 169 -5.00 -13.96 1.19
C LEU A 169 -6.13 -14.99 1.19
N LYS A 170 -7.40 -14.57 1.04
CA LYS A 170 -8.54 -15.50 0.91
C LYS A 170 -8.43 -16.41 -0.31
N ARG A 171 -7.86 -15.94 -1.41
CA ARG A 171 -7.63 -16.76 -2.62
C ARG A 171 -6.47 -17.70 -2.48
N GLU A 172 -5.37 -17.19 -1.95
CA GLU A 172 -4.15 -17.97 -1.76
C GLU A 172 -4.31 -19.01 -0.66
N ALA A 173 -5.27 -18.82 0.25
CA ALA A 173 -5.61 -19.79 1.28
C ALA A 173 -5.95 -21.16 0.70
N THR A 174 -5.46 -22.20 1.37
CA THR A 174 -5.79 -23.59 1.06
C THR A 174 -7.31 -23.82 1.19
N PRO A 175 -7.88 -24.78 0.45
CA PRO A 175 -9.30 -25.11 0.58
C PRO A 175 -9.73 -25.43 2.02
N ALA A 176 -8.83 -26.06 2.79
CA ALA A 176 -9.02 -26.33 4.23
C ALA A 176 -9.15 -25.04 5.06
N MET A 177 -8.26 -24.06 4.86
CA MET A 177 -8.31 -22.79 5.57
C MET A 177 -9.50 -21.93 5.15
N ARG A 178 -9.89 -21.97 3.87
CA ARG A 178 -11.13 -21.33 3.40
C ARG A 178 -12.36 -21.93 4.09
N LEU A 179 -12.43 -23.25 4.18
CA LEU A 179 -13.51 -23.94 4.90
C LEU A 179 -13.52 -23.57 6.39
N LEU A 180 -12.36 -23.50 7.05
CA LEU A 180 -12.28 -23.08 8.45
C LEU A 180 -12.84 -21.66 8.64
N ASN A 181 -12.40 -20.71 7.83
CA ASN A 181 -12.88 -19.33 7.87
C ASN A 181 -14.40 -19.26 7.66
N ASP A 182 -14.91 -19.99 6.68
CA ASP A 182 -16.34 -20.12 6.40
C ASP A 182 -17.15 -20.68 7.58
N LEU A 183 -16.62 -21.68 8.29
CA LEU A 183 -17.27 -22.28 9.47
C LEU A 183 -17.25 -21.34 10.67
N LEU A 184 -16.15 -20.61 10.89
CA LEU A 184 -16.06 -19.61 11.95
C LEU A 184 -17.00 -18.42 11.70
N ASN A 185 -17.15 -17.98 10.44
CA ASN A 185 -18.06 -16.89 10.08
C ASN A 185 -19.55 -17.25 10.20
N LEU A 186 -19.90 -18.53 10.34
CA LEU A 186 -21.28 -18.95 10.64
C LEU A 186 -21.66 -18.76 12.12
N HIS A 187 -20.71 -18.44 13.00
CA HIS A 187 -20.98 -18.33 14.42
C HIS A 187 -21.57 -16.94 14.76
N ASP A 188 -22.88 -16.88 14.97
CA ASP A 188 -23.62 -15.66 15.34
C ASP A 188 -23.32 -15.12 16.75
N GLY A 189 -22.47 -15.80 17.54
CA GLY A 189 -22.02 -15.33 18.85
C GLY A 189 -22.81 -15.89 20.06
N PHE A 190 -23.98 -16.50 19.83
CA PHE A 190 -24.91 -16.87 20.91
C PHE A 190 -25.32 -18.35 20.96
N ASP A 191 -25.34 -19.08 19.84
CA ASP A 191 -25.83 -20.46 19.78
C ASP A 191 -24.74 -21.44 19.32
N GLU A 192 -23.92 -21.91 20.26
CA GLU A 192 -22.84 -22.88 20.00
C GLU A 192 -23.39 -24.22 19.46
N GLU A 193 -24.53 -24.69 20.00
CA GLU A 193 -25.12 -25.98 19.64
C GLU A 193 -25.76 -25.95 18.23
N GLY A 194 -26.48 -24.87 17.91
CA GLY A 194 -26.99 -24.62 16.57
C GLY A 194 -25.88 -24.42 15.56
N TRP A 195 -24.83 -23.68 15.93
CA TRP A 195 -23.65 -23.47 15.10
C TRP A 195 -22.94 -24.78 14.77
N ILE A 196 -22.68 -25.67 15.75
CA ILE A 196 -22.04 -26.97 15.49
C ILE A 196 -22.88 -27.84 14.55
N LYS A 197 -24.22 -27.79 14.66
CA LYS A 197 -25.11 -28.53 13.74
C LYS A 197 -25.05 -27.97 12.31
N GLN A 198 -24.99 -26.65 12.15
CA GLN A 198 -24.80 -26.02 10.84
C GLN A 198 -23.43 -26.36 10.26
N CYS A 199 -22.38 -26.30 11.08
CA CYS A 199 -21.03 -26.71 10.70
C CYS A 199 -21.00 -28.16 10.25
N ARG A 200 -21.67 -29.08 10.97
CA ARG A 200 -21.78 -30.49 10.60
C ARG A 200 -22.40 -30.67 9.23
N LYS A 201 -23.50 -29.95 8.97
CA LYS A 201 -24.20 -29.99 7.68
C LYS A 201 -23.32 -29.45 6.55
N ARG A 202 -22.60 -28.35 6.78
CA ARG A 202 -21.70 -27.74 5.78
C ARG A 202 -20.49 -28.63 5.50
N MET A 203 -19.84 -29.16 6.53
CA MET A 203 -18.74 -30.13 6.41
C MET A 203 -19.18 -31.40 5.67
N ALA A 204 -20.36 -31.94 5.98
CA ALA A 204 -20.94 -33.08 5.27
C ALA A 204 -21.40 -32.75 3.85
N HIS A 205 -21.45 -31.48 3.43
CA HIS A 205 -21.70 -31.13 2.03
C HIS A 205 -20.38 -30.88 1.28
N THR A 206 -19.37 -30.34 1.97
CA THR A 206 -18.10 -29.93 1.37
C THR A 206 -17.08 -31.06 1.26
N PHE A 207 -17.02 -31.97 2.25
CA PHE A 207 -16.05 -33.07 2.19
C PHE A 207 -16.43 -34.08 1.10
N PRO A 208 -15.47 -34.57 0.29
CA PRO A 208 -15.75 -35.68 -0.61
C PRO A 208 -16.01 -36.96 0.17
N ARG A 209 -16.78 -37.88 -0.41
CA ARG A 209 -16.97 -39.22 0.16
C ARG A 209 -15.68 -40.03 -0.05
N GLU A 210 -15.04 -40.40 1.05
CA GLU A 210 -13.80 -41.19 1.05
C GLU A 210 -14.04 -42.70 0.83
N ASP A 211 -14.88 -43.06 -0.14
CA ASP A 211 -15.01 -44.46 -0.56
C ASP A 211 -13.81 -44.83 -1.45
N PRO A 212 -13.09 -45.95 -1.21
CA PRO A 212 -11.93 -46.36 -1.99
C PRO A 212 -12.16 -46.35 -3.51
N PHE A 213 -13.38 -46.64 -3.95
CA PHE A 213 -13.75 -46.58 -5.36
C PHE A 213 -13.97 -45.13 -5.84
N SER A 214 -14.48 -44.23 -5.01
CA SER A 214 -14.66 -42.81 -5.36
C SER A 214 -13.33 -42.04 -5.49
N ILE A 215 -12.26 -42.46 -4.81
CA ILE A 215 -10.92 -41.86 -4.93
C ILE A 215 -10.21 -42.35 -6.21
N LEU A 216 -10.47 -43.58 -6.64
CA LEU A 216 -9.79 -44.21 -7.78
C LEU A 216 -10.54 -44.02 -9.11
N VAL A 217 -11.84 -43.72 -9.07
CA VAL A 217 -12.69 -43.62 -10.26
C VAL A 217 -12.64 -42.19 -10.83
N PRO A 218 -12.27 -42.03 -12.12
CA PRO A 218 -12.26 -40.71 -12.75
C PRO A 218 -13.63 -40.05 -12.79
N ALA A 219 -13.67 -38.73 -12.63
CA ALA A 219 -14.90 -37.96 -12.66
C ALA A 219 -15.70 -38.22 -13.96
N GLY A 220 -16.94 -38.71 -13.83
CA GLY A 220 -17.83 -39.02 -14.96
C GLY A 220 -17.92 -40.49 -15.36
N PHE A 221 -17.29 -41.40 -14.60
CA PHE A 221 -17.49 -42.85 -14.74
C PHE A 221 -18.55 -43.34 -13.75
N ASP A 222 -19.65 -43.86 -14.27
CA ASP A 222 -20.69 -44.50 -13.45
C ASP A 222 -20.28 -45.93 -13.12
N LEU A 223 -20.08 -46.20 -11.82
CA LEU A 223 -19.71 -47.51 -11.28
C LEU A 223 -20.80 -48.57 -11.49
N ASP A 224 -22.07 -48.17 -11.53
CA ASP A 224 -23.19 -49.11 -11.63
C ASP A 224 -23.43 -49.53 -13.09
N THR A 225 -23.46 -48.56 -14.01
CA THR A 225 -23.68 -48.86 -15.44
C THR A 225 -22.39 -49.13 -16.23
N HIS A 226 -21.22 -48.94 -15.62
CA HIS A 226 -19.90 -49.10 -16.26
C HIS A 226 -19.74 -48.21 -17.52
N GLN A 227 -20.44 -47.08 -17.55
CA GLN A 227 -20.43 -46.12 -18.64
C GLN A 227 -19.84 -44.80 -18.19
N GLY A 228 -18.99 -44.22 -19.03
CA GLY A 228 -18.41 -42.90 -18.77
C GLY A 228 -17.17 -42.64 -19.61
N GLN A 229 -17.01 -41.41 -20.05
CA GLN A 229 -15.79 -40.98 -20.72
C GLN A 229 -14.70 -40.85 -19.65
N LEU A 230 -13.61 -41.62 -19.79
CA LEU A 230 -12.42 -41.50 -18.96
C LEU A 230 -11.77 -40.14 -19.22
N ARG A 231 -12.25 -39.09 -18.54
CA ARG A 231 -11.54 -37.83 -18.41
C ARG A 231 -10.57 -37.97 -17.26
N LEU A 232 -9.35 -37.49 -17.45
CA LEU A 232 -8.50 -37.16 -16.31
C LEU A 232 -9.33 -36.27 -15.39
N PRO A 233 -9.42 -36.57 -14.08
CA PRO A 233 -9.99 -35.62 -13.15
C PRO A 233 -9.31 -34.26 -13.40
N PRO A 234 -10.04 -33.14 -13.37
CA PRO A 234 -9.36 -31.87 -13.14
C PRO A 234 -8.46 -32.04 -11.90
N GLU A 235 -7.39 -31.24 -11.75
CA GLU A 235 -6.63 -31.18 -10.50
C GLU A 235 -7.59 -30.74 -9.39
N VAL A 236 -8.32 -31.70 -8.81
CA VAL A 236 -9.22 -31.48 -7.69
C VAL A 236 -8.31 -31.60 -6.48
N ASP A 237 -7.72 -30.47 -6.08
CA ASP A 237 -6.98 -30.32 -4.83
C ASP A 237 -7.82 -30.72 -3.60
N ASP A 238 -9.13 -30.91 -3.77
CA ASP A 238 -10.06 -31.25 -2.70
C ASP A 238 -10.24 -32.75 -2.47
N ALA A 239 -9.56 -33.64 -3.22
CA ALA A 239 -9.78 -35.10 -3.13
C ALA A 239 -9.55 -35.68 -1.71
N LEU A 240 -8.67 -35.05 -0.92
CA LEU A 240 -8.37 -35.41 0.47
C LEU A 240 -8.69 -34.28 1.45
N LEU A 241 -9.63 -33.40 1.10
CA LEU A 241 -9.93 -32.18 1.86
C LEU A 241 -10.17 -32.41 3.36
N ARG A 242 -10.78 -33.52 3.76
CA ARG A 242 -10.99 -33.82 5.18
C ARG A 242 -9.67 -34.11 5.91
N VAL A 243 -8.76 -34.84 5.28
CA VAL A 243 -7.43 -35.15 5.82
C VAL A 243 -6.58 -33.89 5.87
N ASP A 244 -6.59 -33.10 4.79
CA ASP A 244 -5.86 -31.84 4.74
C ASP A 244 -6.42 -30.83 5.74
N PHE A 245 -7.74 -30.76 5.91
CA PHE A 245 -8.39 -29.95 6.94
C PHE A 245 -7.92 -30.33 8.35
N VAL A 246 -7.96 -31.61 8.72
CA VAL A 246 -7.51 -32.04 10.05
C VAL A 246 -6.03 -31.75 10.25
N ARG A 247 -5.18 -32.03 9.25
CA ARG A 247 -3.73 -31.81 9.35
C ARG A 247 -3.36 -30.33 9.48
N GLU A 248 -3.92 -29.48 8.62
CA GLU A 248 -3.59 -28.05 8.58
C GLU A 248 -4.19 -27.30 9.76
N VAL A 249 -5.42 -27.63 10.17
CA VAL A 249 -6.07 -27.00 11.33
C VAL A 249 -5.37 -27.43 12.62
N ASP A 250 -4.94 -28.69 12.74
CA ASP A 250 -4.16 -29.14 13.90
C ASP A 250 -2.80 -28.42 13.98
N ALA A 251 -2.10 -28.28 12.85
CA ALA A 251 -0.83 -27.54 12.79
C ALA A 251 -1.02 -26.07 13.22
N LEU A 252 -2.09 -25.41 12.74
CA LEU A 252 -2.44 -24.05 13.14
C LEU A 252 -2.73 -23.96 14.65
N LEU A 253 -3.49 -24.91 15.21
CA LEU A 253 -3.76 -24.96 16.64
C LEU A 253 -2.49 -25.10 17.48
N GLN A 254 -1.52 -25.90 17.01
CA GLN A 254 -0.23 -26.07 17.68
C GLN A 254 0.57 -24.77 17.69
N GLU A 255 0.62 -24.04 16.56
CA GLU A 255 1.28 -22.73 16.46
C GLU A 255 0.63 -21.68 17.39
N VAL A 256 -0.71 -21.60 17.36
CA VAL A 256 -1.48 -20.64 18.19
C VAL A 256 -1.30 -20.90 19.69
N ARG A 257 -1.19 -22.16 20.10
CA ARG A 257 -0.90 -22.56 21.48
C ARG A 257 0.53 -22.22 21.88
N PHE A 258 1.51 -22.47 21.00
CA PHE A 258 2.90 -22.12 21.25
C PHE A 258 3.08 -20.62 21.53
N GLU A 259 2.48 -19.77 20.70
CA GLU A 259 2.49 -18.31 20.94
C GLU A 259 1.76 -17.91 22.23
N GLN A 260 0.76 -18.67 22.66
CA GLN A 260 0.03 -18.39 23.89
C GLN A 260 0.88 -18.68 25.13
N ASP A 261 1.66 -19.76 25.11
CA ASP A 261 2.53 -20.13 26.23
C ASP A 261 3.68 -19.11 26.42
N GLU A 262 4.12 -18.43 25.36
CA GLU A 262 5.11 -17.35 25.45
C GLU A 262 4.53 -16.08 26.11
N VAL A 263 3.23 -15.80 25.91
CA VAL A 263 2.55 -14.62 26.48
C VAL A 263 2.10 -14.92 27.92
N LYS A 264 2.99 -14.68 28.87
CA LYS A 264 2.67 -14.74 30.31
C LYS A 264 1.49 -13.82 30.63
N SER A 265 0.49 -14.34 31.33
CA SER A 265 -0.67 -13.58 31.79
C SER A 265 -0.25 -12.38 32.64
N ALA A 266 -0.66 -11.18 32.23
CA ALA A 266 -0.51 -9.98 33.03
C ALA A 266 -1.48 -10.06 34.24
N GLU A 267 -0.93 -10.19 35.45
CA GLU A 267 -1.69 -10.44 36.69
C GLU A 267 -2.15 -9.14 37.39
N GLY A 268 -2.34 -8.06 36.62
CA GLY A 268 -2.73 -6.75 37.13
C GLY A 268 -4.23 -6.46 37.05
N TYR A 269 -4.71 -5.56 37.92
CA TYR A 269 -6.05 -4.95 37.82
C TYR A 269 -6.05 -3.65 36.99
N ASP A 270 -4.90 -3.29 36.41
CA ASP A 270 -4.78 -2.11 35.55
C ASP A 270 -5.65 -2.26 34.30
N PRO A 271 -6.18 -1.15 33.74
CA PRO A 271 -7.04 -1.21 32.56
C PRO A 271 -6.36 -1.93 31.39
N GLU A 272 -5.05 -1.77 31.23
CA GLU A 272 -4.24 -2.48 30.22
C GLU A 272 -4.14 -3.98 30.49
N SER A 273 -4.02 -4.38 31.76
CA SER A 273 -4.01 -5.80 32.17
C SER A 273 -5.38 -6.45 32.00
N VAL A 274 -6.47 -5.74 32.30
CA VAL A 274 -7.84 -6.20 32.06
C VAL A 274 -8.11 -6.38 30.56
N ALA A 275 -7.70 -5.41 29.73
CA ALA A 275 -7.83 -5.52 28.27
C ALA A 275 -7.05 -6.71 27.72
N SER A 276 -5.81 -6.90 28.18
CA SER A 276 -4.97 -8.05 27.80
C SER A 276 -5.61 -9.38 28.19
N ARG A 277 -6.18 -9.47 29.41
CA ARG A 277 -6.89 -10.65 29.88
C ARG A 277 -8.16 -10.93 29.06
N MET A 278 -8.94 -9.90 28.73
CA MET A 278 -10.13 -10.06 27.88
C MET A 278 -9.75 -10.56 26.49
N LYS A 279 -8.71 -9.99 25.88
CA LYS A 279 -8.15 -10.45 24.61
C LYS A 279 -7.69 -11.91 24.67
N GLN A 280 -7.05 -12.31 25.78
CA GLN A 280 -6.64 -13.70 26.00
C GLN A 280 -7.86 -14.63 26.14
N GLN A 281 -8.92 -14.20 26.82
CA GLN A 281 -10.16 -14.97 26.94
C GLN A 281 -10.86 -15.15 25.60
N GLU A 282 -10.92 -14.11 24.76
CA GLU A 282 -11.45 -14.21 23.40
C GLU A 282 -10.62 -15.18 22.55
N LYS A 283 -9.28 -15.07 22.60
CA LYS A 283 -8.38 -16.04 21.93
C LYS A 283 -8.66 -17.47 22.40
N GLN A 284 -8.82 -17.70 23.71
CA GLN A 284 -9.15 -19.03 24.25
C GLN A 284 -10.49 -19.56 23.76
N ARG A 285 -11.51 -18.71 23.65
CA ARG A 285 -12.83 -19.11 23.12
C ARG A 285 -12.71 -19.55 21.66
N THR A 286 -12.02 -18.78 20.84
CA THR A 286 -11.78 -19.13 19.44
C THR A 286 -11.00 -20.45 19.32
N ILE A 287 -9.98 -20.68 20.17
CA ILE A 287 -9.26 -21.96 20.20
C ILE A 287 -10.22 -23.13 20.46
N ARG A 288 -11.09 -23.02 21.47
CA ARG A 288 -12.09 -24.06 21.77
C ARG A 288 -13.06 -24.30 20.62
N HIS A 289 -13.46 -23.23 19.92
CA HIS A 289 -14.33 -23.36 18.75
C HIS A 289 -13.62 -24.15 17.63
N VAL A 290 -12.35 -23.87 17.37
CA VAL A 290 -11.56 -24.58 16.37
C VAL A 290 -11.33 -26.05 16.78
N GLU A 291 -11.07 -26.32 18.07
CA GLU A 291 -11.00 -27.68 18.61
C GLU A 291 -12.30 -28.46 18.38
N ALA A 292 -13.45 -27.84 18.67
CA ALA A 292 -14.75 -28.46 18.44
C ALA A 292 -15.00 -28.76 16.94
N LEU A 293 -14.56 -27.88 16.04
CA LEU A 293 -14.62 -28.12 14.59
C LEU A 293 -13.71 -29.28 14.16
N LEU A 294 -12.54 -29.41 14.77
CA LEU A 294 -11.61 -30.50 14.48
C LEU A 294 -12.16 -31.85 14.98
N GLU A 295 -12.70 -31.91 16.20
CA GLU A 295 -13.40 -33.10 16.71
C GLU A 295 -14.59 -33.47 15.83
N LEU A 296 -15.34 -32.48 15.34
CA LEU A 296 -16.45 -32.68 14.42
C LEU A 296 -15.97 -33.29 13.10
N ALA A 297 -14.87 -32.81 12.53
CA ALA A 297 -14.30 -33.33 11.29
C ALA A 297 -13.85 -34.80 11.42
N VAL A 298 -13.26 -35.16 12.57
CA VAL A 298 -12.80 -36.52 12.85
C VAL A 298 -13.98 -37.47 13.10
N THR A 299 -15.02 -37.01 13.78
CA THR A 299 -16.20 -37.83 14.15
C THR A 299 -17.30 -37.86 13.09
N LEU A 300 -17.15 -37.10 12.00
CA LEU A 300 -18.15 -37.01 10.95
C LEU A 300 -18.40 -38.38 10.31
N LYS A 301 -19.67 -38.78 10.26
CA LYS A 301 -20.15 -39.96 9.53
C LYS A 301 -21.18 -39.54 8.49
N TRP A 302 -21.15 -40.23 7.35
CA TRP A 302 -21.98 -40.00 6.18
C TRP A 302 -23.29 -40.79 6.23
#